data_AF-A0A2T4TAW3-F1
#
_entry.id   AF-A0A2T4TAW3-F1
#
_cell.length_a   1.000
_cell.length_b   1.000
_cell.length_c   1.000
_cell.angle_alpha   90.00
_cell.angle_beta   90.00
_cell.angle_gamma   90.00
#
_symmetry.space_group_name_H-M   'P 1'
#
loop_
_entity.id
_entity.type
_entity.pdbx_description
1 polymer ?
#
loop_
_entity_poly.entity_id
_entity_poly.type
_entity_poly.pdbx_seq_one_letter_code
_entity_poly.pdbx_strand_id
1 'polypeptide(L)'
;MSSIILSIAVMIAVVYAALARLKSGKALVSVSSISYILPSWMFTTFFGVEMLLLSPVLFEKLPEVWKFLGFICMLGLWAVAASPYFRTEATTLHNIGGFGFCIVAQIIVGIINPILLFGWMPVVVYILSGLLKKKKRSDITFWAEATAYIILIISLWE
;
A
#
# COMPACT_ATOMS: atom_id res chain seq x y z
N MET A 1 -1.43 -6.25 21.53
CA MET A 1 -0.19 -5.64 20.97
C MET A 1 -0.38 -5.30 19.51
N SER A 2 -0.87 -6.23 18.70
CA SER A 2 -1.06 -6.10 17.25
C SER A 2 -1.97 -4.93 16.86
N SER A 3 -3.08 -4.68 17.56
CA SER A 3 -3.93 -3.51 17.29
C SER A 3 -3.24 -2.15 17.52
N ILE A 4 -2.31 -2.06 18.48
CA ILE A 4 -1.53 -0.83 18.72
C ILE A 4 -0.56 -0.61 17.56
N ILE A 5 0.15 -1.66 17.13
CA ILE A 5 1.08 -1.62 15.99
C ILE A 5 0.35 -1.19 14.72
N LEU A 6 -0.80 -1.81 14.42
CA LEU A 6 -1.60 -1.47 13.24
C LEU A 6 -2.16 -0.03 13.32
N SER A 7 -2.53 0.44 14.52
CA SER A 7 -2.96 1.84 14.72
C SER A 7 -1.84 2.83 14.40
N ILE A 8 -0.60 2.52 14.81
CA ILE A 8 0.57 3.35 14.51
C ILE A 8 0.86 3.34 13.00
N ALA A 9 0.82 2.18 12.35
CA ALA A 9 1.02 2.06 10.90
C ALA A 9 0.00 2.91 10.13
N VAL A 10 -1.28 2.78 10.42
CA VAL A 10 -2.34 3.61 9.80
C VAL A 10 -2.11 5.11 10.06
N MET A 11 -1.75 5.49 11.29
CA MET A 11 -1.48 6.89 11.61
C MET A 11 -0.30 7.44 10.80
N ILE A 12 0.78 6.68 10.65
CA ILE A 12 1.95 7.05 9.85
C ILE A 12 1.55 7.22 8.38
N ALA A 13 0.82 6.27 7.81
CA ALA A 13 0.34 6.34 6.43
C ALA A 13 -0.57 7.56 6.18
N VAL A 14 -1.50 7.85 7.10
CA VAL A 14 -2.39 9.02 7.02
C VAL A 14 -1.59 10.32 7.10
N VAL A 15 -0.66 10.44 8.05
CA VAL A 15 0.19 11.63 8.19
C VAL A 15 1.06 11.81 6.94
N TYR A 16 1.66 10.75 6.43
CA TYR A 16 2.49 10.79 5.22
C TYR A 16 1.71 11.30 4.00
N ALA A 17 0.52 10.74 3.76
CA ALA A 17 -0.36 11.18 2.68
C ALA A 17 -0.87 12.62 2.89
N ALA A 18 -1.22 13.00 4.12
CA ALA A 18 -1.69 14.34 4.46
C ALA A 18 -0.60 15.40 4.21
N LEU A 19 0.64 15.15 4.66
CA LEU A 19 1.77 16.05 4.42
C LEU A 19 2.00 16.27 2.92
N ALA A 20 1.96 15.21 2.13
CA ALA A 20 2.09 15.29 0.68
C ALA A 20 0.93 16.07 0.02
N ARG A 21 -0.30 15.85 0.49
CA ARG A 21 -1.49 16.53 -0.01
C ARG A 21 -1.46 18.03 0.30
N LEU A 22 -1.05 18.39 1.51
CA LEU A 22 -0.92 19.78 1.96
C LEU A 22 0.18 20.50 1.17
N LYS A 23 1.33 19.86 0.96
CA LYS A 23 2.46 20.45 0.21
C LYS A 23 2.15 20.61 -1.28
N SER A 24 1.47 19.65 -1.90
CA SER A 24 1.22 19.67 -3.36
C SER A 24 0.01 20.51 -3.76
N GLY A 25 -0.97 20.70 -2.86
CA GLY A 25 -2.25 21.35 -3.17
C GLY A 25 -3.14 20.57 -4.16
N LYS A 26 -2.69 19.42 -4.68
CA LYS A 26 -3.40 18.59 -5.68
C LYS A 26 -3.72 17.20 -5.15
N ALA A 27 -4.66 16.50 -5.79
CA ALA A 27 -4.91 15.09 -5.51
C ALA A 27 -3.63 14.27 -5.76
N LEU A 28 -3.38 13.26 -4.93
CA LEU A 28 -2.23 12.38 -5.05
C LEU A 28 -2.48 11.37 -6.19
N VAL A 29 -1.45 11.13 -7.00
CA VAL A 29 -1.54 10.24 -8.18
C VAL A 29 -1.33 8.79 -7.77
N SER A 30 -0.31 8.55 -6.94
CA SER A 30 -0.01 7.29 -6.26
C SER A 30 0.75 7.56 -4.96
N VAL A 31 0.76 6.62 -4.03
CA VAL A 31 1.59 6.65 -2.82
C VAL A 31 3.06 6.75 -3.23
N SER A 32 3.46 5.98 -4.26
CA SER A 32 4.81 6.06 -4.83
C SER A 32 5.18 7.47 -5.33
N SER A 33 4.24 8.18 -5.95
CA SER A 33 4.51 9.53 -6.48
C SER A 33 4.82 10.58 -5.40
N ILE A 34 4.55 10.28 -4.12
CA ILE A 34 4.87 11.16 -2.99
C ILE A 34 6.39 11.36 -2.87
N SER A 35 7.23 10.44 -3.34
CA SER A 35 8.70 10.62 -3.36
C SER A 35 9.16 11.84 -4.17
N TYR A 36 8.31 12.38 -5.04
CA TYR A 36 8.58 13.59 -5.82
C TYR A 36 7.95 14.85 -5.23
N ILE A 37 7.21 14.72 -4.12
CA ILE A 37 6.57 15.83 -3.39
C ILE A 37 7.34 16.07 -2.09
N LEU A 38 7.60 15.00 -1.34
CA LEU A 38 8.35 15.00 -0.09
C LEU A 38 9.80 14.53 -0.34
N PRO A 39 10.74 14.81 0.58
CA PRO A 39 12.10 14.29 0.48
C PRO A 39 12.15 12.76 0.32
N SER A 40 13.07 12.27 -0.52
CA SER A 40 13.24 10.84 -0.82
C SER A 40 13.57 9.97 0.41
N TRP A 41 14.26 10.54 1.41
CA TRP A 41 14.50 9.83 2.66
C TRP A 41 13.19 9.55 3.42
N MET A 42 12.22 10.49 3.41
CA MET A 42 10.91 10.26 4.05
C MET A 42 10.16 9.12 3.38
N PHE A 43 10.25 9.01 2.06
CA PHE A 43 9.69 7.90 1.31
C PHE A 43 10.30 6.55 1.73
N THR A 44 11.63 6.48 1.75
CA THR A 44 12.36 5.26 2.15
C THR A 44 12.04 4.88 3.60
N THR A 45 12.04 5.86 4.50
CA THR A 45 11.69 5.66 5.91
C THR A 45 10.24 5.22 6.07
N PHE A 46 9.29 5.82 5.35
CA PHE A 46 7.88 5.45 5.41
C PHE A 46 7.70 3.96 5.08
N PHE A 47 8.12 3.52 3.90
CA PHE A 47 7.96 2.12 3.49
C PHE A 47 8.76 1.15 4.36
N GLY A 48 9.95 1.55 4.83
CA GLY A 48 10.75 0.75 5.76
C GLY A 48 10.09 0.56 7.12
N VAL A 49 9.50 1.63 7.69
CA VAL A 49 8.77 1.56 8.96
C VAL A 49 7.48 0.76 8.82
N GLU A 50 6.72 0.97 7.74
CA GLU A 50 5.53 0.15 7.43
C GLU A 50 5.88 -1.33 7.36
N MET A 51 6.96 -1.70 6.65
CA MET A 51 7.43 -3.08 6.60
C MET A 51 7.70 -3.64 8.01
N LEU A 52 8.40 -2.88 8.86
CA LEU A 52 8.74 -3.31 10.22
C LEU A 52 7.52 -3.46 11.13
N LEU A 53 6.54 -2.55 11.01
CA LEU A 53 5.31 -2.59 11.81
C LEU A 53 4.39 -3.74 11.35
N LEU A 54 4.25 -3.94 10.04
CA LEU A 54 3.35 -4.97 9.50
C LEU A 54 3.89 -6.39 9.68
N SER A 55 5.21 -6.58 9.58
CA SER A 55 5.85 -7.90 9.63
C SER A 55 5.38 -8.76 10.83
N PRO A 56 5.54 -8.35 12.10
CA PRO A 56 5.19 -9.21 13.23
C PRO A 56 3.71 -9.61 13.23
N VAL A 57 2.81 -8.68 12.88
CA VAL A 57 1.37 -8.93 12.86
C VAL A 57 1.00 -9.88 11.71
N LEU A 58 1.61 -9.68 10.54
CA LEU A 58 1.40 -10.52 9.37
C LEU A 58 1.80 -11.98 9.63
N PHE A 59 2.96 -12.19 10.25
CA PHE A 59 3.45 -13.54 10.57
C PHE A 59 2.73 -14.18 11.76
N GLU A 60 2.14 -13.38 12.66
CA GLU A 60 1.26 -13.87 13.72
C GLU A 60 -0.07 -14.40 13.15
N LYS A 61 -0.65 -13.69 12.17
CA LYS A 61 -1.99 -14.00 11.62
C LYS A 61 -1.98 -15.07 10.52
N LEU A 62 -0.90 -15.19 9.76
CA LEU A 62 -0.82 -16.16 8.67
C LEU A 62 -0.61 -17.60 9.19
N PRO A 63 -1.36 -18.58 8.65
CA PRO A 63 -1.07 -20.00 8.89
C PRO A 63 0.34 -20.36 8.41
N GLU A 64 0.99 -21.31 9.09
CA GLU A 64 2.40 -21.67 8.85
C GLU A 64 2.72 -21.92 7.37
N VAL A 65 1.87 -22.68 6.68
CA VAL A 65 2.03 -23.03 5.25
C VAL A 65 2.03 -21.81 4.33
N TRP A 66 1.47 -20.69 4.77
CA TRP A 66 1.33 -19.46 3.98
C TRP A 66 2.28 -18.33 4.43
N LYS A 67 3.12 -18.54 5.44
CA LYS A 67 4.06 -17.50 5.93
C LYS A 67 5.05 -17.04 4.86
N PHE A 68 5.40 -17.88 3.90
CA PHE A 68 6.25 -17.46 2.77
C PHE A 68 5.63 -16.31 1.96
N LEU A 69 4.29 -16.23 1.87
CA LEU A 69 3.62 -15.09 1.23
C LEU A 69 3.82 -13.80 2.03
N GLY A 70 3.81 -13.90 3.37
CA GLY A 70 4.13 -12.78 4.25
C GLY A 70 5.53 -12.22 3.98
N PHE A 71 6.51 -13.10 3.80
CA PHE A 71 7.87 -12.71 3.42
C PHE A 71 7.93 -12.02 2.06
N ILE A 72 7.29 -12.58 1.02
CA ILE A 72 7.23 -11.96 -0.31
C ILE A 72 6.55 -10.59 -0.27
N CYS A 73 5.46 -10.47 0.50
CA CYS A 73 4.74 -9.21 0.70
C CYS A 73 5.67 -8.12 1.27
N MET A 74 6.44 -8.45 2.32
CA MET A 74 7.39 -7.51 2.94
C MET A 74 8.59 -7.19 2.04
N LEU A 75 9.08 -8.16 1.26
CA LEU A 75 10.08 -7.88 0.21
C LEU A 75 9.56 -6.89 -0.82
N GLY A 76 8.26 -6.90 -1.12
CA GLY A 76 7.62 -5.90 -1.98
C GLY A 76 7.78 -4.48 -1.42
N LEU A 77 7.45 -4.26 -0.14
CA LEU A 77 7.63 -2.96 0.53
C LEU A 77 9.11 -2.56 0.60
N TRP A 78 10.00 -3.51 0.86
CA TRP A 78 11.45 -3.24 0.88
C TRP A 78 11.96 -2.78 -0.50
N ALA A 79 11.55 -3.46 -1.57
CA ALA A 79 11.93 -3.11 -2.94
C ALA A 79 11.42 -1.71 -3.32
N VAL A 80 10.20 -1.34 -2.88
CA VAL A 80 9.67 0.02 -3.04
C VAL A 80 10.53 1.00 -2.24
N ALA A 81 10.79 0.74 -0.96
CA ALA A 81 11.61 1.60 -0.10
C ALA A 81 13.01 1.86 -0.70
N ALA A 82 13.63 0.83 -1.27
CA ALA A 82 14.96 0.90 -1.88
C ALA A 82 15.01 1.67 -3.21
N SER A 83 13.86 2.07 -3.78
CA SER A 83 13.77 2.68 -5.11
C SER A 83 12.98 4.02 -5.11
N PRO A 84 13.39 5.03 -4.31
CA PRO A 84 12.68 6.31 -4.22
C PRO A 84 12.67 7.11 -5.53
N TYR A 85 13.67 6.91 -6.40
CA TYR A 85 13.84 7.61 -7.68
C TYR A 85 13.35 6.80 -8.89
N PHE A 86 12.31 5.99 -8.72
CA PHE A 86 11.82 5.01 -9.71
C PHE A 86 11.48 5.53 -11.12
N ARG A 87 11.29 6.85 -11.33
CA ARG A 87 11.11 7.43 -12.68
C ARG A 87 12.42 7.56 -13.46
N THR A 88 13.57 7.56 -12.80
CA THR A 88 14.89 7.72 -13.41
C THR A 88 15.77 6.50 -13.20
N GLU A 89 15.64 5.81 -12.07
CA GLU A 89 16.49 4.69 -11.66
C GLU A 89 15.66 3.58 -11.04
N ALA A 90 16.07 2.32 -11.19
CA ALA A 90 15.46 1.16 -10.52
C ALA A 90 13.92 1.02 -10.72
N THR A 91 13.38 1.50 -11.84
CA THR A 91 11.95 1.42 -12.18
C THR A 91 11.40 0.00 -12.11
N THR A 92 12.17 -0.97 -12.62
CA THR A 92 11.79 -2.38 -12.60
C THR A 92 11.67 -2.91 -11.18
N LEU A 93 12.64 -2.61 -10.31
CA LEU A 93 12.61 -3.01 -8.90
C LEU A 93 11.40 -2.41 -8.20
N HIS A 94 11.15 -1.12 -8.41
CA HIS A 94 10.01 -0.43 -7.83
C HIS A 94 8.68 -1.03 -8.26
N ASN A 95 8.50 -1.27 -9.56
CA ASN A 95 7.25 -1.81 -10.11
C ASN A 95 7.01 -3.24 -9.64
N ILE A 96 8.06 -4.09 -9.64
CA ILE A 96 7.98 -5.45 -9.08
C ILE A 96 7.59 -5.38 -7.60
N GLY A 97 8.20 -4.48 -6.83
CA GLY A 97 7.90 -4.29 -5.42
C GLY A 97 6.47 -3.82 -5.17
N GLY A 98 6.04 -2.76 -5.84
CA GLY A 98 4.72 -2.15 -5.65
C GLY A 98 3.57 -3.05 -6.09
N PHE A 99 3.66 -3.64 -7.30
CA PHE A 99 2.67 -4.61 -7.76
C PHE A 99 2.73 -5.89 -6.94
N GLY A 100 3.93 -6.38 -6.64
CA GLY A 100 4.14 -7.57 -5.82
C GLY A 100 3.49 -7.43 -4.44
N PHE A 101 3.76 -6.32 -3.74
CA PHE A 101 3.11 -6.02 -2.46
C PHE A 101 1.58 -6.00 -2.60
N CYS A 102 1.04 -5.20 -3.53
CA CYS A 102 -0.42 -5.07 -3.65
C CYS A 102 -1.11 -6.40 -3.95
N ILE A 103 -0.58 -7.18 -4.91
CA ILE A 103 -1.16 -8.46 -5.32
C ILE A 103 -1.05 -9.48 -4.16
N VAL A 104 0.13 -9.64 -3.58
CA VAL A 104 0.35 -10.63 -2.52
C VAL A 104 -0.43 -10.26 -1.26
N ALA A 105 -0.53 -8.98 -0.92
CA ALA A 105 -1.39 -8.50 0.16
C ALA A 105 -2.85 -8.94 -0.04
N GLN A 106 -3.38 -8.85 -1.26
CA GLN A 106 -4.76 -9.28 -1.52
C GLN A 106 -4.92 -10.80 -1.50
N ILE A 107 -3.91 -11.57 -1.91
CA ILE A 107 -3.90 -13.03 -1.73
C ILE A 107 -3.95 -13.37 -0.23
N ILE A 108 -3.15 -12.69 0.59
CA ILE A 108 -3.13 -12.87 2.04
C ILE A 108 -4.51 -12.55 2.64
N VAL A 109 -5.13 -11.44 2.24
CA VAL A 109 -6.51 -11.11 2.64
C VAL A 109 -7.46 -12.24 2.28
N GLY A 110 -7.37 -12.78 1.06
CA GLY A 110 -8.20 -13.91 0.59
C GLY A 110 -8.03 -15.17 1.44
N ILE A 111 -6.84 -15.41 1.98
CA ILE A 111 -6.54 -16.54 2.87
C ILE A 111 -7.11 -16.29 4.28
N ILE A 112 -6.96 -15.07 4.81
CA ILE A 112 -7.37 -14.73 6.18
C ILE A 112 -8.90 -14.53 6.26
N ASN A 113 -9.43 -13.63 5.44
CA ASN A 113 -10.86 -13.31 5.38
C ASN A 113 -11.24 -12.85 3.96
N PRO A 114 -11.71 -13.76 3.08
CA PRO A 114 -12.01 -13.45 1.68
C PRO A 114 -13.16 -12.47 1.51
N ILE A 115 -14.04 -12.30 2.49
CA ILE A 115 -15.16 -11.34 2.42
C ILE A 115 -14.62 -9.90 2.32
N LEU A 116 -13.47 -9.62 2.92
CA LEU A 116 -12.86 -8.28 2.86
C LEU A 116 -12.45 -7.86 1.44
N LEU A 117 -12.32 -8.80 0.49
CA LEU A 117 -12.05 -8.48 -0.92
C LEU A 117 -13.21 -7.71 -1.57
N PHE A 118 -14.43 -7.79 -1.05
CA PHE A 118 -15.54 -6.91 -1.46
C PHE A 118 -15.26 -5.42 -1.15
N GLY A 119 -14.28 -5.12 -0.30
CA GLY A 119 -13.76 -3.76 -0.07
C GLY A 119 -13.19 -3.09 -1.32
N TRP A 120 -12.94 -3.84 -2.41
CA TRP A 120 -12.54 -3.27 -3.71
C TRP A 120 -13.69 -2.63 -4.50
N MET A 121 -14.95 -2.93 -4.14
CA MET A 121 -16.12 -2.43 -4.86
C MET A 121 -16.16 -0.90 -5.04
N PRO A 122 -15.82 -0.08 -4.04
CA PRO A 122 -15.73 1.38 -4.21
C PRO A 122 -14.74 1.80 -5.31
N VAL A 123 -13.56 1.17 -5.39
CA VAL A 123 -12.55 1.47 -6.43
C VAL A 123 -13.05 1.04 -7.80
N VAL A 124 -13.69 -0.14 -7.91
CA VAL A 124 -14.30 -0.61 -9.15
C VAL A 124 -15.36 0.39 -9.64
N VAL A 125 -16.27 0.81 -8.76
CA VAL A 125 -17.31 1.82 -9.06
C VAL A 125 -16.68 3.16 -9.44
N TYR A 126 -15.59 3.57 -8.76
CA TYR A 126 -14.84 4.78 -9.07
C TYR A 126 -14.26 4.75 -10.48
N ILE A 127 -13.64 3.64 -10.88
CA ILE A 127 -13.08 3.44 -12.23
C ILE A 127 -14.21 3.43 -13.28
N LEU A 128 -15.25 2.61 -13.09
CA LEU A 128 -16.36 2.47 -14.04
C LEU A 128 -17.08 3.82 -14.27
N SER A 129 -17.34 4.56 -13.20
CA SER A 129 -17.96 5.89 -13.32
C SER A 129 -17.04 6.92 -14.01
N GLY A 130 -15.72 6.74 -14.00
CA GLY A 130 -14.78 7.53 -14.79
C GLY A 130 -14.88 7.23 -16.29
N LEU A 131 -14.94 5.94 -16.63
CA LEU A 131 -15.08 5.47 -18.02
C LEU A 131 -16.40 5.95 -18.64
N LEU A 132 -17.52 5.79 -17.92
CA LEU A 132 -18.84 6.24 -18.37
C LEU A 132 -18.88 7.75 -18.65
N LYS A 133 -18.21 8.55 -17.82
CA LYS A 133 -18.13 10.01 -17.97
C LYS A 133 -17.01 10.48 -18.92
N LYS A 134 -16.30 9.55 -19.58
CA LYS A 134 -15.09 9.81 -20.39
C LYS A 134 -14.08 10.73 -19.69
N LYS A 135 -14.01 10.66 -18.36
CA LYS A 135 -13.14 11.51 -17.54
C LYS A 135 -11.96 10.68 -17.06
N LYS A 136 -10.77 10.99 -17.56
CA LYS A 136 -9.53 10.39 -17.07
C LYS A 136 -9.32 10.78 -15.60
N ARG A 137 -9.16 9.78 -14.73
CA ARG A 137 -8.88 9.98 -13.30
C ARG A 137 -7.43 9.66 -13.04
N SER A 138 -6.64 10.67 -12.69
CA SER A 138 -5.20 10.54 -12.49
C SER A 138 -4.83 9.91 -11.15
N ASP A 139 -5.78 9.76 -10.24
CA ASP A 139 -5.60 9.29 -8.86
C ASP A 139 -6.07 7.84 -8.65
N ILE A 140 -6.43 7.12 -9.73
CA ILE A 140 -6.87 5.71 -9.63
C ILE A 140 -5.81 4.85 -8.94
N THR A 141 -4.54 5.04 -9.28
CA THR A 141 -3.43 4.27 -8.68
C THR A 141 -3.35 4.51 -7.18
N PHE A 142 -3.43 5.77 -6.72
CA PHE A 142 -3.47 6.10 -5.30
C PHE A 142 -4.60 5.37 -4.57
N TRP A 143 -5.82 5.42 -5.13
CA TRP A 143 -6.96 4.74 -4.50
C TRP A 143 -6.80 3.22 -4.49
N ALA A 144 -6.25 2.63 -5.55
CA ALA A 144 -5.98 1.19 -5.58
C ALA A 144 -4.94 0.78 -4.52
N GLU A 145 -3.83 1.51 -4.40
CA GLU A 145 -2.79 1.25 -3.39
C GLU A 145 -3.34 1.44 -1.96
N ALA A 146 -4.09 2.53 -1.73
CA ALA A 146 -4.71 2.80 -0.43
C ALA A 146 -5.72 1.71 -0.06
N THR A 147 -6.56 1.27 -1.01
CA THR A 147 -7.52 0.18 -0.78
C THR A 147 -6.81 -1.14 -0.50
N ALA A 148 -5.77 -1.49 -1.28
CA ALA A 148 -4.98 -2.69 -1.04
C ALA A 148 -4.38 -2.72 0.38
N TYR A 149 -3.84 -1.59 0.83
CA TYR A 149 -3.27 -1.42 2.16
C TYR A 149 -4.34 -1.48 3.26
N ILE A 150 -5.44 -0.72 3.12
CA ILE A 150 -6.51 -0.67 4.14
C ILE A 150 -7.15 -2.05 4.33
N ILE A 151 -7.47 -2.76 3.24
CA ILE A 151 -8.06 -4.09 3.31
C ILE A 151 -7.09 -5.07 4.00
N LEU A 152 -5.79 -4.99 3.70
CA LEU A 152 -4.78 -5.77 4.40
C LEU A 152 -4.78 -5.46 5.91
N ILE A 153 -4.73 -4.18 6.29
CA ILE A 153 -4.76 -3.76 7.70
C ILE A 153 -5.99 -4.31 8.41
N ILE A 154 -7.18 -4.19 7.82
CA ILE A 154 -8.43 -4.70 8.41
C ILE A 154 -8.35 -6.21 8.60
N SER A 155 -7.85 -6.95 7.60
CA SER A 155 -7.71 -8.42 7.70
C SER A 155 -6.75 -8.85 8.81
N LEU A 156 -5.79 -8.01 9.17
CA LEU A 156 -4.83 -8.27 10.25
C LEU A 156 -5.34 -7.82 11.63
N TRP A 157 -6.41 -7.05 11.65
CA TRP A 157 -7.00 -6.51 12.87
C TRP A 157 -7.95 -7.48 13.56
N GLU A 158 -8.66 -8.28 12.76
CA GLU A 158 -9.52 -9.40 13.17
C GLU A 158 -8.68 -10.61 13.59
#